data_AF-A0A7C2U2Q4-F1
#
_entry.id   AF-A0A7C2U2Q4-F1
#
_cell.length_a   1.000
_cell.length_b   1.000
_cell.length_c   1.000
_cell.angle_alpha   90.00
_cell.angle_beta   90.00
_cell.angle_gamma   90.00
#
_symmetry.space_group_name_H-M   'P 1'
#
loop_
_entity.id
_entity.type
_entity.pdbx_description
1 polymer ?
#
loop_
_entity_poly.entity_id
_entity_poly.type
_entity_poly.pdbx_seq_one_letter_code
_entity_poly.pdbx_strand_id
1 'polypeptide(L)'
;MNRLRGPAFLVSAVVLAACSSHTPQGGAIPPAKEAPKNVQAAAASLKQAPADSQHVNDFTSKVLPIVSKCQPCHFKGGKVYAQLPFDDPKTIRHLGTKLFSRIRDEQEQNVIRAFLAQTTDSTTSATVQ
;
A
#
# COMPACT_ATOMS: atom_id res chain seq x y z
N MET A 1 -30.26 17.51 -41.30
CA MET A 1 -30.48 16.06 -41.14
C MET A 1 -30.08 15.67 -39.71
N ASN A 2 -30.88 16.06 -38.73
CA ASN A 2 -31.81 15.20 -37.98
C ASN A 2 -31.17 13.91 -37.44
N ARG A 3 -30.91 13.86 -36.12
CA ARG A 3 -31.45 12.81 -35.24
C ARG A 3 -31.72 13.37 -33.83
N LEU A 4 -33.02 13.52 -33.56
CA LEU A 4 -33.63 13.61 -32.24
C LEU A 4 -33.39 12.32 -31.44
N ARG A 5 -33.15 12.43 -30.13
CA ARG A 5 -33.57 11.45 -29.11
C ARG A 5 -33.39 12.03 -27.70
N GLY A 6 -34.51 12.33 -27.04
CA GLY A 6 -34.61 12.41 -25.57
C GLY A 6 -34.64 11.00 -24.95
N PRO A 7 -35.03 10.79 -23.67
CA PRO A 7 -35.84 11.67 -22.83
C PRO A 7 -35.17 12.12 -21.52
N ALA A 8 -35.79 13.14 -20.94
CA ALA A 8 -35.60 13.63 -19.59
C ALA A 8 -35.82 12.53 -18.55
N PHE A 9 -34.82 12.26 -17.74
CA PHE A 9 -35.00 11.48 -16.52
C PHE A 9 -35.38 12.41 -15.37
N LEU A 10 -36.58 12.16 -14.89
CA LEU A 10 -37.23 12.82 -13.77
C LEU A 10 -36.40 12.70 -12.49
N VAL A 11 -36.41 13.82 -11.77
CA VAL A 11 -35.95 14.06 -10.41
C VAL A 11 -36.51 12.99 -9.47
N SER A 12 -35.66 12.37 -8.66
CA SER A 12 -36.05 11.73 -7.41
C SER A 12 -35.15 12.23 -6.29
N ALA A 13 -35.65 13.24 -5.60
CA ALA A 13 -35.20 13.63 -4.28
C ALA A 13 -36.07 12.88 -3.27
N VAL A 14 -35.49 11.96 -2.50
CA VAL A 14 -35.99 11.60 -1.17
C VAL A 14 -34.77 11.50 -0.25
N VAL A 15 -34.63 12.54 0.56
CA VAL A 15 -33.76 12.60 1.73
C VAL A 15 -34.49 11.87 2.85
N LEU A 16 -33.92 10.78 3.35
CA LEU A 16 -34.25 10.24 4.67
C LEU A 16 -32.97 10.21 5.49
N ALA A 17 -32.79 11.30 6.24
CA ALA A 17 -31.87 11.37 7.36
C ALA A 17 -32.43 10.47 8.47
N ALA A 18 -31.69 9.42 8.83
CA ALA A 18 -31.89 8.69 10.07
C ALA A 18 -30.59 8.74 10.87
N CYS A 19 -30.62 9.58 11.92
CA CYS A 19 -29.64 9.62 12.97
C CYS A 19 -29.57 8.25 13.68
N SER A 20 -28.38 7.71 13.88
CA SER A 20 -28.15 6.66 14.87
C SER A 20 -26.77 6.84 15.46
N SER A 21 -26.72 7.65 16.50
CA SER A 21 -25.61 7.80 17.44
C SER A 21 -25.42 6.47 18.16
N HIS A 22 -24.53 5.61 17.66
CA HIS A 22 -24.11 4.43 18.42
C HIS A 22 -22.92 4.78 19.30
N THR A 23 -23.20 4.82 20.60
CA THR A 23 -22.23 4.92 21.69
C THR A 23 -21.78 3.50 22.06
N PRO A 24 -20.54 3.07 21.82
CA PRO A 24 -20.03 1.85 22.44
C PRO A 24 -19.70 2.13 23.91
N GLN A 25 -20.45 1.46 24.79
CA GLN A 25 -20.20 1.38 26.22
C GLN A 25 -18.92 0.58 26.52
N GLY A 26 -18.33 0.93 27.65
CA GLY A 26 -17.00 0.50 28.09
C GLY A 26 -16.84 -1.01 28.24
N GLY A 27 -15.72 -1.49 27.70
CA GLY A 27 -15.10 -2.75 28.07
C GLY A 27 -13.94 -2.50 29.01
N ALA A 28 -13.97 -3.18 30.15
CA ALA A 28 -13.04 -3.05 31.27
C ALA A 28 -11.57 -3.30 30.89
N ILE A 29 -10.68 -2.49 31.47
CA ILE A 29 -9.23 -2.68 31.49
C ILE A 29 -8.89 -3.65 32.64
N PRO A 30 -8.29 -4.83 32.39
CA PRO A 30 -7.66 -5.61 33.45
C PRO A 30 -6.29 -5.02 33.82
N PRO A 31 -5.86 -5.16 35.10
CA PRO A 31 -4.65 -4.53 35.62
C PRO A 31 -3.36 -5.15 35.09
N ALA A 32 -2.34 -4.29 35.01
CA ALA A 32 -0.96 -4.60 34.67
C ALA A 32 -0.37 -5.73 35.55
N LYS A 33 0.39 -6.62 34.91
CA LYS A 33 1.34 -7.51 35.57
C LYS A 33 2.71 -7.35 34.90
N GLU A 34 3.72 -7.31 35.75
CA GLU A 34 5.04 -6.71 35.58
C GLU A 34 5.96 -7.35 34.54
N ALA A 35 7.00 -6.56 34.22
CA ALA A 35 8.10 -6.82 33.33
C ALA A 35 8.96 -8.05 33.69
N PRO A 36 9.69 -8.57 32.70
CA PRO A 36 11.08 -8.98 32.92
C PRO A 36 12.05 -7.97 32.29
N LYS A 37 12.92 -7.43 33.15
CA LYS A 37 14.20 -6.83 32.76
C LYS A 37 15.06 -7.96 32.19
N ASN A 38 15.25 -8.02 30.88
CA ASN A 38 16.30 -8.86 30.29
C ASN A 38 17.33 -8.01 29.55
N VAL A 39 18.35 -7.69 30.33
CA VAL A 39 19.77 -7.51 30.00
C VAL A 39 20.12 -7.32 28.53
N GLN A 40 20.51 -6.07 28.29
CA GLN A 40 21.32 -5.58 27.19
C GLN A 40 22.69 -6.29 27.17
N ALA A 41 22.92 -7.16 26.19
CA ALA A 41 24.24 -7.67 25.83
C ALA A 41 24.25 -8.20 24.38
N ALA A 42 24.57 -7.31 23.43
CA ALA A 42 25.31 -7.61 22.20
C ALA A 42 25.44 -6.32 21.38
N ALA A 43 26.25 -5.39 21.89
CA ALA A 43 26.87 -4.39 21.03
C ALA A 43 27.98 -5.10 20.24
N ALA A 44 27.65 -5.60 19.05
CA ALA A 44 28.61 -5.82 17.98
C ALA A 44 27.85 -5.90 16.64
N SER A 45 28.23 -5.01 15.72
CA SER A 45 27.81 -4.97 14.31
C SER A 45 26.54 -4.18 13.93
N LEU A 46 26.44 -2.93 14.38
CA LEU A 46 25.59 -1.91 13.76
C LEU A 46 26.41 -1.12 12.73
N LYS A 47 26.58 -1.67 11.52
CA LYS A 47 27.07 -0.89 10.36
C LYS A 47 26.37 -1.20 9.03
N GLN A 48 25.35 -2.05 9.04
CA GLN A 48 24.47 -2.33 7.89
C GLN A 48 23.00 -2.13 8.29
N ALA A 49 22.58 -0.87 8.40
CA ALA A 49 21.18 -0.48 8.57
C ALA A 49 20.64 0.64 7.64
N PRO A 50 21.38 1.25 6.67
CA PRO A 50 20.78 2.33 5.87
C PRO A 50 19.99 1.86 4.63
N ALA A 51 20.37 0.76 3.99
CA ALA A 51 19.83 0.41 2.66
C ALA A 51 18.36 -0.03 2.70
N ASP A 52 17.99 -0.88 3.67
CA ASP A 52 16.64 -1.46 3.73
C ASP A 52 15.56 -0.40 4.08
N SER A 53 15.86 0.46 5.06
CA SER A 53 14.95 1.53 5.47
C SER A 53 14.75 2.59 4.38
N GLN A 54 15.78 2.88 3.57
CA GLN A 54 15.64 3.82 2.47
C GLN A 54 14.74 3.28 1.35
N HIS A 55 14.82 1.98 1.05
CA HIS A 55 13.96 1.33 0.07
C HIS A 55 12.48 1.36 0.49
N VAL A 56 12.20 1.16 1.78
CA VAL A 56 10.84 1.25 2.32
C VAL A 56 10.32 2.69 2.23
N ASN A 57 11.15 3.68 2.56
CA ASN A 57 10.76 5.09 2.46
C ASN A 57 10.46 5.52 1.02
N ASP A 58 11.29 5.10 0.05
CA ASP A 58 11.05 5.35 -1.38
C ASP A 58 9.76 4.69 -1.86
N PHE A 59 9.46 3.47 -1.41
CA PHE A 59 8.21 2.79 -1.72
C PHE A 59 7.01 3.61 -1.22
N THR A 60 6.95 3.93 0.08
CA THR A 60 5.81 4.61 0.68
C THR A 60 5.62 6.03 0.13
N SER A 61 6.71 6.76 -0.13
CA SER A 61 6.63 8.16 -0.56
C SER A 61 6.42 8.35 -2.06
N LYS A 62 6.97 7.46 -2.90
CA LYS A 62 6.97 7.65 -4.37
C LYS A 62 6.12 6.62 -5.11
N VAL A 63 6.22 5.35 -4.74
CA VAL A 63 5.56 4.25 -5.48
C VAL A 63 4.12 4.05 -5.03
N LEU A 64 3.86 4.07 -3.73
CA LEU A 64 2.55 3.82 -3.16
C LEU A 64 1.46 4.77 -3.69
N PRO A 65 1.69 6.10 -3.84
CA PRO A 65 0.71 7.00 -4.44
C PRO A 65 0.34 6.65 -5.89
N ILE A 66 1.29 6.13 -6.67
CA ILE A 66 1.06 5.74 -8.07
C ILE A 66 0.14 4.51 -8.12
N VAL A 67 0.46 3.47 -7.35
CA VAL A 67 -0.31 2.22 -7.34
C VAL A 67 -1.64 2.35 -6.57
N SER A 68 -1.82 3.41 -5.79
CA SER A 68 -3.09 3.74 -5.11
C SER A 68 -4.26 3.97 -6.08
N LYS A 69 -3.98 4.29 -7.36
CA LYS A 69 -5.00 4.37 -8.42
C LYS A 69 -5.71 3.03 -8.68
N CYS A 70 -5.17 1.92 -8.21
CA CYS A 70 -5.76 0.58 -8.34
C CYS A 70 -6.72 0.23 -7.19
N GLN A 71 -7.14 1.23 -6.41
CA GLN A 71 -8.25 1.13 -5.47
C GLN A 71 -9.60 1.04 -6.18
N PRO A 72 -10.60 0.36 -5.58
CA PRO A 72 -10.55 -0.29 -4.26
C PRO A 72 -10.01 -1.73 -4.29
N CYS A 73 -9.73 -2.29 -5.47
CA CYS A 73 -9.57 -3.72 -5.66
C CYS A 73 -8.32 -4.33 -4.99
N HIS A 74 -7.17 -3.65 -5.06
CA HIS A 74 -5.85 -4.16 -4.64
C HIS A 74 -5.37 -3.67 -3.26
N PHE A 75 -6.28 -3.11 -2.47
CA PHE A 75 -6.00 -2.57 -1.13
C PHE A 75 -6.93 -3.21 -0.10
N LYS A 76 -6.66 -3.01 1.19
CA LYS A 76 -7.43 -3.62 2.28
C LYS A 76 -8.94 -3.47 2.06
N GLY A 77 -9.66 -4.59 2.17
CA GLY A 77 -11.11 -4.67 1.88
C GLY A 77 -11.47 -4.88 0.41
N GLY A 78 -10.49 -4.82 -0.50
CA GLY A 78 -10.65 -5.05 -1.93
C GLY A 78 -10.80 -6.53 -2.29
N LYS A 79 -11.59 -6.81 -3.33
CA LYS A 79 -11.91 -8.18 -3.79
C LYS A 79 -10.68 -9.04 -4.13
N VAL A 80 -9.59 -8.42 -4.59
CA VAL A 80 -8.37 -9.14 -5.05
C VAL A 80 -7.17 -8.92 -4.13
N TYR A 81 -7.36 -8.24 -3.00
CA TYR A 81 -6.29 -7.90 -2.06
C TYR A 81 -5.50 -9.12 -1.58
N ALA A 82 -6.21 -10.21 -1.25
CA ALA A 82 -5.59 -11.44 -0.77
C ALA A 82 -4.62 -12.09 -1.77
N GLN A 83 -4.76 -11.79 -3.07
CA GLN A 83 -3.90 -12.33 -4.14
C GLN A 83 -2.82 -11.34 -4.56
N LEU A 84 -3.16 -10.05 -4.64
CA LEU A 84 -2.30 -9.00 -5.18
C LEU A 84 -2.42 -7.72 -4.34
N PRO A 85 -1.81 -7.69 -3.14
CA PRO A 85 -1.81 -6.50 -2.27
C PRO A 85 -0.80 -5.47 -2.78
N PHE A 86 -1.28 -4.34 -3.28
CA PHE A 86 -0.41 -3.29 -3.88
C PHE A 86 0.18 -2.33 -2.84
N ASP A 87 -0.26 -2.42 -1.59
CA ASP A 87 0.39 -1.78 -0.44
C ASP A 87 1.61 -2.56 0.08
N ASP A 88 1.90 -3.74 -0.45
CA ASP A 88 3.11 -4.51 -0.16
C ASP A 88 4.19 -4.28 -1.24
N PRO A 89 5.38 -3.74 -0.88
CA PRO A 89 6.48 -3.57 -1.83
C PRO A 89 6.92 -4.89 -2.48
N LYS A 90 6.78 -6.04 -1.80
CA LYS A 90 7.14 -7.36 -2.37
C LYS A 90 6.29 -7.70 -3.59
N THR A 91 4.99 -7.40 -3.54
CA THR A 91 4.06 -7.60 -4.66
C THR A 91 4.47 -6.74 -5.85
N ILE A 92 4.80 -5.48 -5.62
CA ILE A 92 5.23 -4.56 -6.69
C ILE A 92 6.53 -5.05 -7.32
N ARG A 93 7.49 -5.51 -6.53
CA ARG A 93 8.74 -6.09 -7.03
C ARG A 93 8.49 -7.38 -7.82
N HIS A 94 7.60 -8.25 -7.34
CA HIS A 94 7.22 -9.48 -8.04
C HIS A 94 6.55 -9.22 -9.40
N LEU A 95 5.66 -8.24 -9.48
CA LEU A 95 4.99 -7.88 -10.73
C LEU A 95 5.93 -7.16 -11.71
N GLY A 96 6.84 -6.33 -11.18
CA GLY A 96 7.79 -5.58 -11.97
C GLY A 96 7.12 -4.72 -13.04
N THR A 97 7.62 -4.80 -14.28
CA THR A 97 7.12 -4.01 -15.41
C THR A 97 5.74 -4.45 -15.91
N LYS A 98 5.17 -5.57 -15.44
CA LYS A 98 3.78 -5.96 -15.76
C LYS A 98 2.77 -4.89 -15.31
N LEU A 99 3.09 -4.16 -14.25
CA LEU A 99 2.31 -3.02 -13.76
C LEU A 99 2.11 -1.96 -14.83
N PHE A 100 3.05 -1.82 -15.76
CA PHE A 100 2.98 -0.78 -16.78
C PHE A 100 1.77 -0.98 -17.65
N SER A 101 1.30 -2.22 -17.88
CA SER A 101 0.05 -2.49 -18.62
C SER A 101 -1.16 -1.65 -18.14
N ARG A 102 -1.15 -1.27 -16.85
CA ARG A 102 -2.15 -0.38 -16.24
C ARG A 102 -1.63 1.05 -16.00
N ILE A 103 -0.34 1.20 -15.71
CA ILE A 103 0.31 2.50 -15.44
C ILE A 103 0.99 2.97 -16.72
N ARG A 104 0.30 3.83 -17.47
CA ARG A 104 0.71 4.27 -18.82
C ARG A 104 1.53 5.56 -18.81
N ASP A 105 1.51 6.32 -17.71
CA ASP A 105 2.29 7.55 -17.59
C ASP A 105 3.79 7.22 -17.48
N GLU A 106 4.60 7.83 -18.35
CA GLU A 106 6.04 7.53 -18.44
C GLU A 106 6.83 8.00 -17.21
N GLN A 107 6.40 9.09 -16.56
CA GLN A 107 7.05 9.58 -15.33
C GLN A 107 6.80 8.60 -14.19
N GLU A 108 5.56 8.11 -14.06
CA GLU A 108 5.18 7.09 -13.09
C GLU A 108 5.90 5.76 -13.33
N GLN A 109 6.00 5.31 -14.59
CA GLN A 109 6.79 4.13 -14.94
C GLN A 109 8.26 4.31 -14.58
N ASN A 110 8.84 5.50 -14.78
CA ASN A 110 10.23 5.78 -14.44
C ASN A 110 10.49 5.67 -12.93
N VAL A 111 9.58 6.21 -12.10
CA VAL A 111 9.65 6.06 -10.64
C VAL A 111 9.62 4.59 -10.24
N ILE A 112 8.73 3.79 -10.83
CA ILE A 112 8.63 2.36 -10.52
C ILE A 112 9.90 1.63 -11.00
N ARG A 113 10.44 1.93 -12.18
CA ARG A 113 11.72 1.35 -12.67
C ARG A 113 12.86 1.63 -11.70
N ALA A 114 12.98 2.87 -11.22
CA ALA A 114 13.99 3.23 -10.23
C ALA A 114 13.84 2.43 -8.94
N PHE A 115 12.61 2.25 -8.44
CA PHE A 115 12.35 1.40 -7.27
C PHE A 115 12.69 -0.08 -7.47
N LEU A 116 12.39 -0.63 -8.66
CA LEU A 116 12.69 -2.03 -9.00
C LEU A 116 14.20 -2.29 -9.09
N ALA A 117 14.97 -1.33 -9.60
CA ALA A 117 16.43 -1.43 -9.72
C ALA A 117 17.11 -1.60 -8.35
N GLN A 118 16.56 -0.99 -7.29
CA GLN A 118 17.09 -1.06 -5.93
C GLN A 118 17.19 -2.50 -5.36
N THR A 119 16.43 -3.46 -5.88
CA THR A 119 16.52 -4.87 -5.43
C THR A 119 17.65 -5.66 -6.07
N THR A 120 18.11 -5.27 -7.25
CA THR A 120 19.09 -6.05 -8.02
C THR A 120 20.47 -6.00 -7.36
N ASP A 121 20.79 -4.90 -6.68
CA ASP A 121 22.06 -4.71 -5.98
C ASP A 121 22.18 -5.55 -4.68
N SER A 122 21.05 -5.90 -4.05
CA SER A 122 21.04 -6.63 -2.78
C SER A 122 21.19 -8.16 -2.94
N THR A 123 20.70 -8.73 -4.05
CA THR A 123 20.83 -10.19 -4.32
C THR A 123 22.15 -10.54 -5.01
N THR A 124 22.74 -9.63 -5.78
CA THR A 124 24.01 -9.89 -6.51
C THR A 124 25.25 -9.87 -5.60
N SER A 125 25.18 -9.26 -4.41
CA SER A 125 26.29 -9.27 -3.43
C SER A 125 26.40 -10.55 -2.58
N ALA A 126 25.47 -11.51 -2.71
CA ALA A 126 25.44 -12.73 -1.89
C ALA A 126 26.02 -13.98 -2.58
N THR A 127 26.44 -13.91 -3.85
CA THR A 127 27.03 -15.03 -4.60
C THR A 127 28.42 -14.65 -5.13
N VAL A 128 29.35 -14.37 -4.22
CA VAL A 128 30.78 -14.51 -4.45
C VAL A 128 31.36 -15.12 -3.18
N GLN A 129 31.37 -16.45 -3.11
CA GLN A 129 32.23 -17.27 -2.25
C GLN A 129 32.30 -18.68 -2.82
#